data_AF-A0A0R3MVM4-F1
#
_entry.id   AF-A0A0R3MVM4-F1
#
_cell.length_a   1.000
_cell.length_b   1.000
_cell.length_c   1.000
_cell.angle_alpha   90.00
_cell.angle_beta   90.00
_cell.angle_gamma   90.00
#
_symmetry.space_group_name_H-M   'P 1'
#
loop_
_entity.id
_entity.type
_entity.pdbx_description
1 polymer ?
#
loop_
_entity_poly.entity_id
_entity_poly.type
_entity_poly.pdbx_seq_one_letter_code
_entity_poly.pdbx_strand_id
1 'polypeptide(L)'
;MSKYALCSCCKQPLPSLKRGGVYLPPRKAQIFDTIDRNPGISALGIIAKCYNGNATTNAVRVHVAQINCLLMESGVRIRISGDGIDMRGSYRIVRPQEGKVAA
;
A
#
# COMPACT_ATOMS: atom_id res chain seq x y z
N MET A 1 18.46 8.04 -21.55
CA MET A 1 17.58 9.03 -20.88
C MET A 1 16.36 8.31 -20.31
N SER A 2 16.35 8.02 -19.01
CA SER A 2 15.25 7.28 -18.37
C SER A 2 13.99 8.15 -18.29
N LYS A 3 12.98 7.85 -19.11
CA LYS A 3 11.65 8.46 -19.04
C LYS A 3 10.96 7.95 -17.77
N TYR A 4 10.92 8.77 -16.72
CA TYR A 4 10.07 8.48 -15.55
C TYR A 4 8.60 8.53 -15.99
N ALA A 5 7.85 7.44 -15.78
CA ALA A 5 6.41 7.46 -16.01
C ALA A 5 5.75 8.38 -14.96
N LEU A 6 4.80 9.23 -15.35
CA LEU A 6 4.13 10.16 -14.43
C LEU A 6 2.77 9.59 -14.00
N CYS A 7 2.37 9.82 -12.75
CA CYS A 7 1.04 9.45 -12.27
C CYS A 7 -0.04 10.24 -13.02
N SER A 8 -1.06 9.55 -13.54
CA SER A 8 -2.18 10.16 -14.26
C SER A 8 -3.03 11.11 -13.39
N CYS A 9 -3.12 10.87 -12.08
CA CYS A 9 -3.94 11.67 -11.16
C CYS A 9 -3.22 12.91 -10.60
N CYS A 10 -1.93 12.81 -10.27
CA CYS A 10 -1.21 13.90 -9.58
C CYS A 10 0.06 14.37 -10.29
N LYS A 11 0.36 13.85 -11.49
CA LYS A 11 1.52 14.20 -12.32
C LYS A 11 2.89 14.06 -11.66
N GLN A 12 2.98 13.38 -10.51
CA GLN A 12 4.26 13.09 -9.86
C GLN A 12 5.00 11.94 -10.56
N PRO A 13 6.35 11.93 -10.57
CA PRO A 13 7.13 10.81 -11.08
C PRO A 13 6.80 9.53 -10.33
N LEU A 14 6.44 8.48 -11.08
CA LEU A 14 6.30 7.15 -10.55
C LEU A 14 7.70 6.64 -10.17
N PRO A 15 7.83 6.02 -8.99
CA PRO A 15 9.09 5.48 -8.53
C PRO A 15 9.59 4.38 -9.46
N SER A 16 10.91 4.26 -9.62
CA SER A 16 11.57 3.32 -10.53
C SER A 16 11.31 1.84 -10.23
N LEU A 17 10.89 1.50 -9.01
CA LEU A 17 10.67 0.13 -8.56
C LEU A 17 9.17 -0.19 -8.49
N LYS A 18 8.76 -1.31 -9.08
CA LYS A 18 7.37 -1.81 -8.98
C LYS A 18 7.11 -2.34 -7.58
N ARG A 19 5.92 -2.06 -7.03
CA ARG A 19 5.43 -2.62 -5.76
C ARG A 19 4.31 -3.59 -6.08
N GLY A 20 4.50 -4.87 -5.75
CA GLY A 20 3.55 -5.90 -6.15
C GLY A 20 3.25 -5.89 -7.65
N GLY A 21 4.28 -5.75 -8.49
CA GLY A 21 4.13 -5.78 -9.96
C GLY A 21 3.63 -4.49 -10.62
N VAL A 22 3.21 -3.46 -9.87
CA VAL A 22 2.68 -2.20 -10.43
C VAL A 22 3.45 -0.95 -9.98
N TYR A 23 3.31 0.13 -10.75
CA TYR A 23 3.85 1.43 -10.37
C TYR A 23 2.85 2.19 -9.48
N LEU A 24 3.21 2.40 -8.22
CA LEU A 24 2.40 3.16 -7.27
C LEU A 24 2.82 4.64 -7.26
N PRO A 25 1.88 5.60 -7.21
CA PRO A 25 2.18 7.01 -6.94
C PRO A 25 3.00 7.21 -5.66
N PRO A 26 3.82 8.27 -5.53
CA PRO A 26 4.80 8.40 -4.44
C PRO A 26 4.26 8.16 -3.03
N ARG A 27 3.15 8.81 -2.66
CA ARG A 27 2.52 8.61 -1.34
C ARG A 27 2.04 7.16 -1.13
N LYS A 28 1.46 6.55 -2.17
CA LYS A 28 0.98 5.17 -2.12
C LYS A 28 2.14 4.18 -2.03
N ALA A 29 3.23 4.44 -2.74
CA ALA A 29 4.46 3.68 -2.64
C ALA A 29 5.07 3.75 -1.24
N GLN A 30 5.11 4.95 -0.64
CA GLN A 30 5.60 5.14 0.74
C GLN A 30 4.77 4.34 1.76
N ILE A 31 3.43 4.35 1.63
CA ILE A 31 2.53 3.56 2.48
C ILE A 31 2.77 2.06 2.28
N PHE A 32 2.85 1.60 1.03
CA PHE A 32 3.12 0.21 0.71
C PHE A 32 4.45 -0.25 1.32
N ASP A 33 5.53 0.49 1.08
CA ASP A 33 6.87 0.16 1.60
C ASP A 33 6.89 0.17 3.13
N THR A 34 6.14 1.08 3.76
CA THR A 34 6.02 1.12 5.23
C THR A 34 5.34 -0.12 5.77
N ILE A 35 4.25 -0.58 5.15
CA ILE A 35 3.54 -1.80 5.55
C ILE A 35 4.41 -3.03 5.27
N ASP A 36 5.13 -3.06 4.15
CA ASP A 36 6.00 -4.19 3.80
C ASP A 36 7.14 -4.37 4.80
N ARG A 37 7.75 -3.27 5.24
CA ARG A 37 8.83 -3.29 6.24
C ARG A 37 8.35 -3.51 7.66
N ASN A 38 7.05 -3.30 7.94
CA ASN A 38 6.47 -3.37 9.28
C ASN A 38 5.15 -4.16 9.23
N PRO A 39 5.20 -5.49 9.00
CA PRO A 39 3.99 -6.30 8.96
C PRO A 39 3.25 -6.22 10.31
N GLY A 40 1.96 -5.92 10.27
CA GLY A 40 1.14 -5.71 11.47
C GLY A 40 1.12 -4.26 11.98
N ILE A 41 1.74 -3.31 11.27
CA ILE A 41 1.69 -1.89 11.64
C ILE A 41 0.25 -1.39 11.75
N SER A 42 -0.03 -0.54 12.73
CA SER A 42 -1.34 0.09 12.90
C SER A 42 -1.53 1.30 11.98
N ALA A 43 -2.78 1.74 11.82
CA ALA A 43 -3.08 2.98 11.10
C ALA A 43 -2.32 4.19 11.68
N LEU A 44 -2.21 4.27 13.01
CA LEU A 44 -1.46 5.33 13.70
C LEU A 44 0.04 5.26 13.39
N GLY A 45 0.62 4.07 13.33
CA GLY A 45 2.01 3.89 12.92
C GLY A 45 2.28 4.35 11.48
N ILE A 46 1.33 4.11 10.57
CA ILE A 46 1.40 4.61 9.20
C ILE A 46 1.29 6.15 9.19
N ILE A 47 0.38 6.74 9.96
CA ILE A 47 0.22 8.19 10.08
C ILE A 47 1.51 8.85 10.59
N ALA A 48 2.12 8.28 11.64
CA ALA A 48 3.38 8.78 12.18
C ALA A 48 4.51 8.73 11.14
N LYS A 49 4.66 7.62 10.41
CA LYS A 49 5.78 7.41 9.48
C LYS A 49 5.59 8.05 8.10
N CYS A 50 4.36 8.11 7.59
CA CYS A 50 4.08 8.58 6.23
C CYS A 50 3.51 10.01 6.19
N TYR A 51 2.91 10.48 7.28
CA TYR A 51 2.20 11.76 7.32
C TYR A 51 2.71 12.69 8.43
N ASN A 52 3.79 12.33 9.13
CA ASN A 52 4.33 13.09 10.26
C ASN A 52 3.26 13.41 11.33
N GLY A 53 2.33 12.49 11.57
CA GLY A 53 1.21 12.72 12.51
C GLY A 53 0.00 13.44 11.90
N ASN A 54 0.15 14.08 10.74
CA ASN A 54 -0.88 14.95 10.14
C ASN A 54 -1.77 14.20 9.14
N ALA A 55 -2.47 13.17 9.62
CA ALA A 55 -3.50 12.49 8.84
C ALA A 55 -4.51 11.75 9.73
N THR A 56 -5.65 11.40 9.15
CA THR A 56 -6.69 10.60 9.82
C THR A 56 -6.54 9.12 9.47
N THR A 57 -7.06 8.25 10.34
CA THR A 57 -7.14 6.81 10.08
C THR A 57 -7.97 6.51 8.82
N ASN A 58 -9.00 7.33 8.54
CA ASN A 58 -9.80 7.22 7.33
C ASN A 58 -8.96 7.49 6.07
N ALA A 59 -8.08 8.50 6.09
CA ALA A 59 -7.19 8.78 4.96
C ALA A 59 -6.28 7.58 4.63
N VAL A 60 -5.76 6.91 5.66
CA VAL A 60 -4.98 5.67 5.49
C VAL A 60 -5.83 4.58 4.84
N ARG A 61 -7.05 4.35 5.33
CA ARG A 61 -7.96 3.33 4.78
C ARG A 61 -8.29 3.59 3.31
N VAL A 62 -8.61 4.84 2.96
CA VAL A 62 -8.90 5.25 1.58
C VAL A 62 -7.69 4.99 0.69
N HIS A 63 -6.49 5.38 1.11
CA HIS A 63 -5.29 5.13 0.31
C HIS A 63 -4.96 3.64 0.18
N VAL A 64 -5.18 2.84 1.24
CA VAL A 64 -5.00 1.38 1.19
C VAL A 64 -6.01 0.74 0.23
N ALA A 65 -7.27 1.18 0.24
CA ALA A 65 -8.26 0.71 -0.73
C ALA A 65 -7.84 1.05 -2.18
N GLN A 66 -7.38 2.28 -2.42
CA GLN A 66 -6.86 2.69 -3.72
C GLN A 66 -5.63 1.88 -4.15
N ILE A 67 -4.72 1.56 -3.22
CA ILE A 67 -3.56 0.70 -3.49
C ILE A 67 -4.03 -0.70 -3.90
N ASN A 68 -4.99 -1.28 -3.16
CA ASN A 68 -5.55 -2.59 -3.50
C ASN A 68 -6.20 -2.60 -4.88
N CYS A 69 -6.93 -1.54 -5.27
CA CYS A 69 -7.46 -1.43 -6.64
C CYS A 69 -6.35 -1.47 -7.69
N LEU A 70 -5.22 -0.78 -7.45
CA LEU A 70 -4.07 -0.80 -8.36
C LEU A 70 -3.37 -2.17 -8.40
N LEU A 71 -3.44 -2.94 -7.31
CA LEU A 71 -2.79 -4.25 -7.21
C LEU A 71 -3.69 -5.42 -7.63
N MET A 72 -4.96 -5.19 -7.99
CA MET A 72 -5.94 -6.26 -8.26
C MET A 72 -5.43 -7.32 -9.23
N GLU A 73 -4.81 -6.91 -10.34
CA GLU A 73 -4.31 -7.83 -11.37
C GLU A 73 -3.03 -8.58 -10.97
N SER A 74 -2.30 -8.07 -9.97
CA SER A 74 -1.03 -8.65 -9.52
C SER A 74 -1.19 -9.80 -8.52
N GLY A 75 -2.40 -10.00 -8.00
CA GLY A 75 -2.67 -10.92 -6.89
C GLY A 75 -2.11 -10.47 -5.53
N VAL A 76 -1.39 -9.36 -5.46
CA VAL A 76 -0.90 -8.76 -4.21
C VAL A 76 -2.01 -7.93 -3.59
N ARG A 77 -2.20 -8.03 -2.27
CA ARG A 77 -3.19 -7.22 -1.55
C ARG A 77 -2.71 -6.85 -0.16
N ILE A 78 -3.03 -5.65 0.28
CA ILE A 78 -2.92 -5.23 1.68
C ILE A 78 -4.16 -5.77 2.41
N ARG A 79 -3.95 -6.64 3.39
CA ARG A 79 -4.97 -7.09 4.34
C ARG A 79 -4.93 -6.22 5.59
N ILE A 80 -6.13 -5.98 6.12
CA ILE A 80 -6.36 -5.34 7.41
C ILE A 80 -6.92 -6.41 8.32
N SER A 81 -6.36 -6.57 9.52
CA SER A 81 -6.86 -7.46 10.57
C SER A 81 -7.25 -6.65 11.80
N GLY A 82 -8.39 -6.96 12.41
CA GLY A 82 -8.95 -6.27 13.58
C GLY A 82 -10.31 -5.61 13.31
N ASP A 83 -11.08 -5.36 14.37
CA ASP A 83 -12.38 -4.68 14.28
C ASP A 83 -12.19 -3.28 13.72
N GLY A 84 -12.82 -3.03 12.57
CA GLY A 84 -12.69 -1.78 11.81
C GLY A 84 -13.23 -0.53 12.53
N ILE A 85 -13.49 -0.59 13.82
CA ILE A 85 -14.11 0.48 14.62
C ILE A 85 -13.06 1.26 15.41
N ASP A 86 -11.99 0.60 15.88
CA ASP A 86 -10.98 1.26 16.71
C ASP A 86 -9.62 1.32 16.00
N MET A 87 -8.74 2.18 16.47
CA MET A 87 -7.45 2.55 15.88
C MET A 87 -6.41 1.40 15.83
N ARG A 88 -6.85 0.14 15.95
CA ARG A 88 -6.08 -1.10 16.10
C ARG A 88 -6.05 -2.00 14.85
N GLY A 89 -6.62 -1.56 13.73
CA GLY A 89 -6.48 -2.27 12.46
C GLY A 89 -5.00 -2.44 12.09
N SER A 90 -4.54 -3.68 12.00
CA SER A 90 -3.16 -4.05 11.69
C SER A 90 -3.03 -4.38 10.21
N TYR A 91 -2.08 -3.74 9.53
CA TYR A 91 -1.90 -3.83 8.09
C TYR A 91 -0.77 -4.79 7.74
N ARG A 92 -1.01 -5.68 6.78
CA ARG A 92 0.02 -6.58 6.23
C ARG A 92 -0.17 -6.79 4.74
N ILE A 93 0.92 -6.96 4.01
CA ILE A 93 0.87 -7.34 2.59
C ILE A 93 0.77 -8.86 2.48
N VAL A 94 -0.19 -9.31 1.68
CA VAL A 94 -0.32 -10.70 1.27
C VAL A 94 0.02 -10.76 -0.20
N ARG A 95 1.02 -11.57 -0.53
CA ARG A 95 1.44 -11.86 -1.90
C ARG A 95 0.73 -13.12 -2.39
N PRO A 96 0.48 -13.27 -3.69
CA PRO A 96 -0.04 -14.53 -4.22
C PRO A 96 0.94 -15.64 -3.88
N GLN A 97 0.46 -16.78 -3.39
CA GLN A 97 1.32 -17.95 -3.22
C GLN A 97 1.63 -18.49 -4.62
N GLU A 98 2.92 -18.49 -5.00
CA GLU A 98 3.36 -19.32 -6.12
C GLU A 98 3.13 -20.78 -5.74
N GLY A 99 2.18 -21.44 -6.40
CA GLY A 99 2.00 -22.89 -6.34
C GLY A 99 1.03 -23.42 -5.26
N LYS A 100 -0.26 -23.43 -5.60
CA LYS A 100 -1.03 -24.68 -5.55
C LYS A 100 -1.67 -24.87 -6.92
N VAL A 101 -0.84 -25.20 -7.91
CA VAL A 101 -1.34 -25.92 -9.08
C VAL A 101 -1.62 -27.32 -8.56
N ALA A 102 -2.90 -27.62 -8.33
CA ALA A 102 -3.34 -28.98 -8.06
C ALA A 102 -3.01 -29.81 -9.30
N ALA A 103 -2.08 -30.74 -9.14
CA ALA A 103 -1.90 -31.88 -10.03
C ALA A 103 -3.05 -32.88 -9.83
#